data_AF-A0A4P6XMZ3-F1
#
_entry.id   AF-A0A4P6XMZ3-F1
#
_cell.length_a   1.000
_cell.length_b   1.000
_cell.length_c   1.000
_cell.angle_alpha   90.00
_cell.angle_beta   90.00
_cell.angle_gamma   90.00
#
_symmetry.space_group_name_H-M   'P 1'
#
loop_
_entity.id
_entity.type
_entity.pdbx_description
1 polymer ?
#
loop_
_entity_poly.entity_id
_entity_poly.type
_entity_poly.pdbx_seq_one_letter_code
_entity_poly.pdbx_strand_id
1 'polypeptide(L)'
;MSDLIKPVPAGLARCTYAIDSIVCKKIHNPILAATIVAGTLATVVVKQYIAWPPYSLFEESGFLPDFLQNAMNLLFMIRFPPQSRRALHIRSNKYVEGLLFVCLNIVAMVSLCSPYPFSSLMNLAFRVLLWVLIICPYVILALNLAEFTWGSIGEKEQKSEYKREGLLALIVDANNSFMAIFIAQSFTAVNLDLPYYENWIMPVIYKCATYSLKFYLIYCFVLYEIVVVIYDIHDIRSYRELYQPVQLGTRKRTWGSLCDEATPYFLYSATVFALIFDAVMMWLEFSFQHL
;
A
#
# COMPACT_ATOMS: atom_id res chain seq x y z
N MET A 1 34.56 -9.48 -18.65
CA MET A 1 34.55 -10.20 -17.37
C MET A 1 33.11 -10.32 -16.95
N SER A 2 32.59 -11.53 -16.95
CA SER A 2 31.20 -11.83 -16.60
C SER A 2 31.01 -11.62 -15.11
N ASP A 3 30.24 -10.61 -14.72
CA ASP A 3 29.61 -10.57 -13.41
C ASP A 3 28.70 -11.79 -13.33
N LEU A 4 29.25 -12.89 -12.80
CA LEU A 4 28.49 -14.09 -12.51
C LEU A 4 27.38 -13.66 -11.55
N ILE A 5 26.15 -13.72 -12.04
CA ILE A 5 24.91 -13.59 -11.27
C ILE A 5 25.13 -14.39 -9.98
N LYS A 6 25.22 -13.69 -8.84
CA LYS A 6 25.36 -14.35 -7.54
C LYS A 6 24.22 -15.38 -7.44
N PRO A 7 24.51 -16.65 -7.15
CA PRO A 7 23.46 -17.66 -7.07
C PRO A 7 22.47 -17.23 -5.98
N VAL A 8 21.19 -17.15 -6.34
CA VAL A 8 20.12 -16.76 -5.42
C VAL A 8 20.13 -17.76 -4.25
N PRO A 9 20.26 -17.30 -2.98
CA PRO A 9 20.27 -18.19 -1.84
C PRO A 9 18.99 -19.02 -1.79
N ALA A 10 19.11 -20.33 -1.59
CA ALA A 10 17.96 -21.25 -1.59
C ALA A 10 16.90 -20.89 -0.54
N GLY A 11 17.31 -20.30 0.59
CA GLY A 11 16.41 -19.78 1.62
C GLY A 11 15.56 -18.62 1.12
N LEU A 12 16.17 -17.68 0.38
CA LEU A 12 15.48 -16.55 -0.23
C LEU A 12 14.46 -17.04 -1.27
N ALA A 13 14.85 -17.93 -2.18
CA ALA A 13 13.95 -18.47 -3.20
C ALA A 13 12.71 -19.15 -2.59
N ARG A 14 12.89 -19.96 -1.52
CA ARG A 14 11.78 -20.62 -0.82
C ARG A 14 10.88 -19.62 -0.09
N CYS A 15 11.47 -18.63 0.58
CA CYS A 15 10.73 -17.58 1.27
C CYS A 15 9.88 -16.76 0.29
N THR A 16 10.49 -16.28 -0.80
CA THR A 16 9.80 -15.53 -1.86
C THR A 16 8.71 -16.38 -2.51
N TYR A 17 8.95 -17.67 -2.77
CA TYR A 17 7.90 -18.56 -3.27
C TYR A 17 6.72 -18.69 -2.31
N ALA A 18 6.98 -18.88 -1.02
CA ALA A 18 5.93 -18.99 -0.02
C ALA A 18 5.06 -17.72 0.03
N ILE A 19 5.69 -16.55 0.08
CA ILE A 19 4.99 -15.27 0.17
C ILE A 19 4.27 -14.93 -1.16
N ASP A 20 4.97 -14.93 -2.29
CA ASP A 20 4.43 -14.52 -3.59
C ASP A 20 3.44 -15.54 -4.18
N SER A 21 3.73 -16.83 -4.11
CA SER A 21 2.91 -17.86 -4.77
C SER A 21 1.78 -18.38 -3.88
N ILE A 22 2.08 -18.67 -2.60
CA ILE A 22 1.09 -19.28 -1.70
C ILE A 22 0.22 -18.20 -1.08
N VAL A 23 0.84 -17.25 -0.38
CA VAL A 23 0.09 -16.27 0.39
C VAL A 23 -0.60 -15.26 -0.53
N CYS A 24 0.13 -14.62 -1.44
CA CYS A 24 -0.42 -13.57 -2.29
C CYS A 24 -1.42 -14.09 -3.34
N LYS A 25 -1.08 -15.17 -4.07
CA LYS A 25 -1.88 -15.61 -5.22
C LYS A 25 -2.94 -16.65 -4.89
N LYS A 26 -2.65 -17.59 -3.99
CA LYS A 26 -3.59 -18.69 -3.67
C LYS A 26 -4.53 -18.32 -2.53
N ILE A 27 -4.00 -17.84 -1.40
CA ILE A 27 -4.81 -17.54 -0.21
C ILE A 27 -5.59 -16.24 -0.42
N HIS A 28 -4.90 -15.15 -0.75
CA HIS A 28 -5.52 -13.82 -0.81
C HIS A 28 -6.04 -13.39 -2.18
N ASN A 29 -5.78 -14.19 -3.23
CA ASN A 29 -6.12 -13.96 -4.65
C ASN A 29 -6.59 -12.51 -4.98
N PRO A 30 -5.68 -11.63 -5.42
CA PRO A 30 -5.97 -10.21 -5.57
C PRO A 30 -7.06 -9.90 -6.60
N ILE A 31 -7.21 -10.73 -7.63
CA ILE A 31 -8.25 -10.55 -8.66
C ILE A 31 -9.63 -10.83 -8.05
N LEU A 32 -9.75 -11.93 -7.31
CA LEU A 32 -11.00 -12.28 -6.64
C LEU A 32 -11.37 -11.21 -5.60
N ALA A 33 -10.40 -10.77 -4.80
CA ALA A 33 -10.63 -9.72 -3.81
C ALA A 33 -11.04 -8.39 -4.46
N ALA A 34 -10.35 -7.97 -5.52
CA ALA A 34 -10.66 -6.73 -6.26
C ALA A 34 -12.05 -6.76 -6.89
N THR A 35 -12.43 -7.89 -7.51
CA THR A 35 -13.74 -8.07 -8.13
C THR A 35 -14.86 -8.06 -7.10
N ILE A 36 -14.68 -8.70 -5.95
CA ILE A 36 -15.65 -8.68 -4.86
C ILE A 36 -15.82 -7.24 -4.34
N VAL A 37 -14.73 -6.52 -4.05
CA VAL A 37 -14.78 -5.13 -3.56
C VAL A 37 -15.49 -4.20 -4.54
N ALA A 38 -15.09 -4.22 -5.81
CA ALA A 38 -15.73 -3.39 -6.83
C ALA A 38 -17.20 -3.76 -7.02
N GLY A 39 -17.53 -5.06 -7.01
CA GLY A 39 -18.90 -5.56 -7.09
C GLY A 39 -19.76 -5.08 -5.92
N THR A 40 -19.27 -5.19 -4.68
CA THR A 40 -19.99 -4.72 -3.49
C THR A 40 -20.22 -3.21 -3.50
N LEU A 41 -19.20 -2.41 -3.84
CA LEU A 41 -19.35 -0.96 -3.93
C LEU A 41 -20.32 -0.56 -5.05
N ALA A 42 -20.26 -1.21 -6.21
CA ALA A 42 -21.22 -0.98 -7.29
C ALA A 42 -22.66 -1.30 -6.86
N THR A 43 -22.87 -2.39 -6.11
CA THR A 43 -24.20 -2.71 -5.57
C THR A 43 -24.69 -1.68 -4.55
N VAL A 44 -23.80 -1.09 -3.75
CA VAL A 44 -24.15 0.01 -2.83
C VAL A 44 -24.61 1.23 -3.61
N VAL A 45 -23.86 1.65 -4.64
CA VAL A 45 -24.25 2.78 -5.51
C VAL A 45 -25.63 2.56 -6.14
N VAL A 46 -25.89 1.36 -6.66
CA VAL A 46 -27.19 1.03 -7.26
C VAL A 46 -28.32 1.08 -6.22
N LYS A 47 -28.11 0.51 -5.03
CA LYS A 47 -29.11 0.55 -3.96
C LYS A 47 -29.37 1.97 -3.47
N GLN A 48 -28.32 2.77 -3.32
CA GLN A 48 -28.42 4.17 -2.96
C GLN A 48 -29.23 4.96 -3.99
N TYR A 49 -28.98 4.75 -5.29
CA TYR A 49 -29.74 5.37 -6.37
C TYR A 49 -31.24 5.00 -6.32
N ILE A 50 -31.55 3.73 -6.04
CA ILE A 50 -32.95 3.26 -5.92
C ILE A 50 -33.64 3.83 -4.68
N ALA A 51 -32.91 3.98 -3.57
CA ALA A 51 -33.43 4.48 -2.29
C ALA A 51 -33.58 6.01 -2.22
N TRP A 52 -33.32 6.73 -3.33
CA TRP A 52 -33.22 8.19 -3.35
C TRP A 52 -34.59 8.88 -3.52
N PRO A 53 -35.36 9.15 -2.44
CA PRO A 53 -35.98 10.49 -2.22
C PRO A 53 -36.34 10.85 -0.74
N PRO A 54 -36.86 12.06 -0.46
CA PRO A 54 -36.15 13.32 -0.25
C PRO A 54 -35.49 13.49 1.15
N TYR A 55 -35.51 12.48 2.03
CA TYR A 55 -35.08 12.65 3.45
C TYR A 55 -34.27 11.48 4.01
N SER A 56 -33.49 10.76 3.18
CA SER A 56 -32.47 9.88 3.75
C SER A 56 -31.34 10.75 4.30
N LEU A 57 -31.43 11.13 5.57
CA LEU A 57 -30.32 11.70 6.32
C LEU A 57 -29.12 10.77 6.13
N PHE A 58 -28.07 11.30 5.49
CA PHE A 58 -26.75 10.70 5.60
C PHE A 58 -26.39 10.77 7.08
N GLU A 59 -26.41 9.62 7.77
CA GLU A 59 -25.68 9.52 9.04
C GLU A 59 -24.23 9.87 8.73
N GLU A 60 -23.67 10.82 9.49
CA GLU A 60 -22.29 11.31 9.36
C GLU A 60 -21.35 10.10 9.21
N SER A 61 -20.97 9.82 7.97
CA SER A 61 -20.23 8.61 7.64
C SER A 61 -18.82 9.05 7.34
N GLY A 62 -17.88 8.63 8.19
CA GLY A 62 -16.47 9.03 8.12
C GLY A 62 -15.75 8.52 6.87
N PHE A 63 -16.10 9.03 5.69
CA PHE A 63 -15.53 8.66 4.39
C PHE A 63 -14.17 9.31 4.11
N LEU A 64 -13.82 10.41 4.79
CA LEU A 64 -12.51 11.07 4.64
C LEU A 64 -11.34 10.11 5.00
N PRO A 65 -11.38 9.39 6.14
CA PRO A 65 -10.42 8.32 6.42
C PRO A 65 -10.31 7.25 5.33
N ASP A 66 -11.45 6.77 4.80
CA ASP A 66 -11.48 5.76 3.72
C ASP A 66 -10.84 6.28 2.43
N PHE A 67 -11.17 7.52 2.04
CA PHE A 67 -10.60 8.20 0.89
C PHE A 67 -9.07 8.32 1.00
N LEU A 68 -8.58 8.84 2.12
CA LEU A 68 -7.14 8.97 2.37
C LEU A 68 -6.46 7.60 2.34
N GLN A 69 -7.12 6.57 2.85
CA GLN A 69 -6.58 5.22 2.86
C GLN A 69 -6.51 4.59 1.47
N ASN A 70 -7.51 4.81 0.62
CA ASN A 70 -7.50 4.35 -0.77
C ASN A 70 -6.46 5.10 -1.60
N ALA A 71 -6.23 6.39 -1.32
CA ALA A 71 -5.12 7.14 -1.90
C ALA A 71 -3.76 6.55 -1.49
N MET A 72 -3.60 6.18 -0.22
CA MET A 72 -2.40 5.49 0.29
C MET A 72 -2.19 4.12 -0.36
N ASN A 73 -3.25 3.33 -0.54
CA ASN A 73 -3.18 2.04 -1.23
C ASN A 73 -2.70 2.21 -2.69
N LEU A 74 -3.15 3.27 -3.37
CA LEU A 74 -2.70 3.61 -4.73
C LEU A 74 -1.19 3.93 -4.76
N LEU A 75 -0.72 4.75 -3.83
CA LEU A 75 0.70 5.07 -3.69
C LEU A 75 1.54 3.81 -3.44
N PHE A 76 1.05 2.90 -2.60
CA PHE A 76 1.67 1.60 -2.36
C PHE A 76 1.80 0.75 -3.62
N MET A 77 0.74 0.64 -4.43
CA MET A 77 0.77 -0.14 -5.66
C MET A 77 1.74 0.44 -6.68
N ILE A 78 1.82 1.77 -6.76
CA ILE A 78 2.78 2.45 -7.63
C ILE A 78 4.20 2.20 -7.12
N ARG A 79 4.41 2.21 -5.81
CA ARG A 79 5.73 2.15 -5.19
C ARG A 79 6.32 0.74 -5.03
N PHE A 80 5.46 -0.26 -4.85
CA PHE A 80 5.87 -1.65 -4.67
C PHE A 80 5.11 -2.53 -5.68
N PRO A 81 5.37 -2.36 -6.99
CA PRO A 81 4.67 -3.13 -8.00
C PRO A 81 5.07 -4.61 -7.91
N PRO A 82 4.14 -5.56 -8.05
CA PRO A 82 4.45 -7.00 -8.05
C PRO A 82 5.27 -7.43 -9.28
N GLN A 83 5.17 -6.66 -10.36
CA GLN A 83 5.89 -6.87 -11.61
C GLN A 83 6.13 -5.52 -12.31
N SER A 84 7.33 -5.33 -12.84
CA SER A 84 7.73 -4.12 -13.56
C SER A 84 8.36 -4.47 -14.91
N ARG A 85 8.14 -3.63 -15.93
CA ARG A 85 8.79 -3.80 -17.23
C ARG A 85 10.27 -3.43 -17.22
N ARG A 86 10.71 -2.60 -16.26
CA ARG A 86 12.07 -2.08 -16.18
C ARG A 86 12.86 -2.81 -15.10
N ALA A 87 12.57 -2.50 -13.85
CA ALA A 87 13.07 -3.16 -12.65
C ALA A 87 12.07 -2.91 -11.51
N LEU A 88 12.08 -3.77 -10.48
CA LEU A 88 11.27 -3.57 -9.28
C LEU A 88 11.74 -2.37 -8.44
N HIS A 89 13.00 -1.95 -8.62
CA HIS A 89 13.53 -0.74 -7.98
C HIS A 89 12.96 0.53 -8.63
N ILE A 90 12.35 1.41 -7.81
CA ILE A 90 11.81 2.69 -8.29
C ILE A 90 12.85 3.79 -8.13
N ARG A 91 13.26 4.37 -9.26
CA ARG A 91 13.98 5.65 -9.26
C ARG A 91 12.99 6.79 -9.09
N SER A 92 12.87 7.30 -7.87
CA SER A 92 12.02 8.45 -7.57
C SER A 92 12.79 9.76 -7.62
N ASN A 93 12.08 10.87 -7.88
CA ASN A 93 12.65 12.20 -7.91
C ASN A 93 12.53 12.87 -6.53
N LYS A 94 13.55 13.63 -6.11
CA LYS A 94 13.57 14.37 -4.82
C LYS A 94 12.32 15.22 -4.55
N TYR A 95 11.74 15.84 -5.59
CA TYR A 95 10.55 16.67 -5.42
C TYR A 95 9.31 15.83 -5.15
N VAL A 96 9.21 14.66 -5.81
CA VAL A 96 8.11 13.72 -5.61
C VAL A 96 8.21 13.09 -4.23
N GLU A 97 9.42 12.68 -3.82
CA GLU A 97 9.65 12.15 -2.47
C GLU A 97 9.42 13.18 -1.37
N GLY A 98 9.83 14.43 -1.59
CA GLY A 98 9.55 15.52 -0.65
C GLY A 98 8.07 15.82 -0.51
N LEU A 99 7.33 15.87 -1.62
CA LEU A 99 5.87 16.05 -1.59
C LEU A 99 5.18 14.88 -0.88
N LEU A 100 5.58 13.65 -1.21
CA LEU A 100 5.05 12.45 -0.58
C LEU A 100 5.28 12.47 0.93
N PHE A 101 6.48 12.86 1.38
CA PHE A 101 6.79 12.99 2.80
C PHE A 101 5.84 13.96 3.52
N VAL A 102 5.54 15.11 2.91
CA VAL A 102 4.57 16.08 3.47
C VAL A 102 3.16 15.48 3.52
N CYS A 103 2.70 14.86 2.43
CA CYS A 103 1.38 14.24 2.38
C CYS A 103 1.21 13.12 3.42
N LEU A 104 2.22 12.26 3.58
CA LEU A 104 2.25 11.20 4.58
C LEU A 104 2.09 11.76 6.00
N ASN A 105 2.74 12.89 6.30
CA ASN A 105 2.61 13.54 7.60
C ASN A 105 1.22 14.15 7.85
N ILE A 106 0.59 14.69 6.81
CA ILE A 106 -0.80 15.14 6.92
C ILE A 106 -1.71 13.95 7.24
N VAL A 107 -1.54 12.81 6.55
CA VAL A 107 -2.31 11.59 6.82
C VAL A 107 -2.06 11.09 8.26
N ALA A 108 -0.82 11.09 8.75
CA ALA A 108 -0.50 10.76 10.15
C ALA A 108 -1.29 11.62 11.14
N MET A 109 -1.31 12.93 10.92
CA MET A 109 -2.02 13.86 11.81
C MET A 109 -3.53 13.65 11.76
N VAL A 110 -4.10 13.46 10.57
CA VAL A 110 -5.54 13.16 10.42
C VAL A 110 -5.89 11.84 11.13
N SER A 111 -5.07 10.80 10.96
CA SER A 111 -5.25 9.52 11.66
C SER A 111 -5.20 9.68 13.18
N LEU A 112 -4.26 10.45 13.73
CA LEU A 112 -4.18 10.69 15.18
C LEU A 112 -5.40 11.41 15.74
N CYS A 113 -6.00 12.30 14.95
CA CYS A 113 -7.18 13.09 15.34
C CYS A 113 -8.50 12.37 15.09
N SER A 114 -8.51 11.29 14.29
CA SER A 114 -9.74 10.58 13.93
C SER A 114 -10.37 9.87 15.15
N PRO A 115 -11.70 9.92 15.32
CA PRO A 115 -12.39 9.06 16.27
C PRO A 115 -12.35 7.62 15.76
N TYR A 116 -11.77 6.71 16.54
CA TYR A 116 -11.81 5.28 16.25
C TYR A 116 -12.89 4.59 17.09
N PRO A 117 -13.64 3.61 16.54
CA PRO A 117 -14.74 2.94 17.23
C PRO A 117 -14.24 1.86 18.21
N PHE A 118 -13.30 2.22 19.08
CA PHE A 118 -12.73 1.33 20.09
C PHE A 118 -13.25 1.69 21.50
N SER A 119 -13.34 0.68 22.37
CA SER A 119 -13.56 0.92 23.80
C SER A 119 -12.49 1.85 24.37
N SER A 120 -12.78 2.59 25.45
CA SER A 120 -11.88 3.66 25.96
C SER A 120 -10.42 3.20 26.18
N LEU A 121 -10.21 2.00 26.71
CA LEU A 121 -8.89 1.40 26.91
C LEU A 121 -8.23 1.03 25.57
N MET A 122 -8.97 0.41 24.64
CA MET A 122 -8.44 0.04 23.33
C MET A 122 -8.13 1.27 22.47
N ASN A 123 -8.93 2.33 22.58
CA ASN A 123 -8.68 3.60 21.91
C ASN A 123 -7.39 4.25 22.45
N LEU A 124 -7.18 4.25 23.77
CA LEU A 124 -5.94 4.75 24.37
C LEU A 124 -4.72 3.93 23.91
N ALA A 125 -4.78 2.60 23.99
CA ALA A 125 -3.70 1.72 23.57
C ALA A 125 -3.39 1.88 22.08
N PHE A 126 -4.42 1.97 21.24
CA PHE A 126 -4.27 2.21 19.81
C PHE A 126 -3.60 3.56 19.53
N ARG A 127 -4.03 4.64 20.21
CA ARG A 127 -3.39 5.96 20.07
C ARG A 127 -1.93 5.96 20.49
N VAL A 128 -1.57 5.27 21.58
CA VAL A 128 -0.17 5.14 22.00
C VAL A 128 0.65 4.40 20.93
N LEU A 129 0.12 3.31 20.36
CA LEU A 129 0.77 2.59 19.27
C LEU A 129 0.92 3.48 18.03
N LEU A 130 -0.11 4.24 17.64
CA LEU A 130 -0.03 5.21 16.53
C LEU A 130 1.08 6.23 16.75
N TRP A 131 1.20 6.79 17.95
CA TRP A 131 2.25 7.74 18.31
C TRP A 131 3.64 7.13 18.17
N VAL A 132 3.85 5.93 18.72
CA VAL A 132 5.11 5.21 18.61
C VAL A 132 5.46 4.94 17.15
N LEU A 133 4.47 4.47 16.37
CA LEU A 133 4.66 4.20 14.94
C LEU A 133 5.04 5.47 14.17
N ILE A 134 4.38 6.61 14.42
CA ILE A 134 4.70 7.88 13.74
C ILE A 134 6.10 8.40 14.13
N ILE A 135 6.53 8.20 15.37
CA ILE A 135 7.86 8.64 15.85
C ILE A 135 8.99 7.80 15.24
N CYS A 136 8.79 6.50 15.02
CA CYS A 136 9.84 5.59 14.54
C CYS A 136 10.54 6.05 13.23
N PRO A 137 9.84 6.42 12.15
CA PRO A 137 10.46 6.95 10.93
C PRO A 137 11.30 8.20 11.16
N TYR A 138 10.91 9.08 12.09
CA TYR A 138 11.69 10.26 12.45
C TYR A 138 12.96 9.91 13.20
N VAL A 139 12.92 8.91 14.08
CA VAL A 139 14.11 8.39 14.76
C VAL A 139 15.08 7.79 13.74
N ILE A 140 14.58 6.97 12.82
CA ILE A 140 15.40 6.38 11.74
C ILE A 140 16.02 7.49 10.88
N LEU A 141 15.22 8.48 10.47
CA LEU A 141 15.70 9.62 9.69
C LEU A 141 16.79 10.40 10.45
N ALA A 142 16.61 10.65 11.74
CA ALA A 142 17.58 11.36 12.58
C ALA A 142 18.90 10.58 12.73
N LEU A 143 18.82 9.26 12.94
CA LEU A 143 19.99 8.38 13.02
C LEU A 143 20.76 8.37 11.69
N ASN A 144 20.06 8.19 10.57
CA ASN A 144 20.70 8.17 9.26
C ASN A 144 21.28 9.55 8.88
N LEU A 145 20.65 10.65 9.31
CA LEU A 145 21.18 12.01 9.13
C LEU A 145 22.43 12.23 9.99
N ALA A 146 22.45 11.72 11.23
CA ALA A 146 23.62 11.79 12.11
C ALA A 146 24.80 11.02 11.49
N GLU A 147 24.57 9.80 11.00
CA GLU A 147 25.59 9.00 10.30
C GLU A 147 26.12 9.73 9.06
N PHE A 148 25.23 10.31 8.25
CA PHE A 148 25.61 11.09 7.09
C PHE A 148 26.47 12.31 7.43
N THR A 149 26.11 13.06 8.49
CA THR A 149 26.89 14.22 8.93
C THR A 149 28.26 13.82 9.48
N TRP A 150 28.33 12.74 10.25
CA TRP A 150 29.57 12.25 10.86
C TRP A 150 30.54 11.66 9.83
N GLY A 151 30.04 10.85 8.89
CA GLY A 151 30.82 10.34 7.76
C GLY A 151 31.32 11.47 6.85
N SER A 152 30.60 12.59 6.79
CA SER A 152 31.02 13.75 6.00
C SER A 152 32.19 14.56 6.59
N ILE A 153 32.63 14.27 7.81
CA ILE A 153 33.75 14.97 8.45
C ILE A 153 35.12 14.39 7.98
N GLY A 154 35.15 13.17 7.42
CA GLY A 154 36.39 12.47 7.04
C GLY A 154 36.96 12.72 5.63
N GLU A 155 36.12 12.89 4.58
CA GLU A 155 36.61 12.88 3.18
C GLU A 155 36.08 14.05 2.35
N LYS A 156 36.89 15.08 2.04
CA LYS A 156 36.38 16.38 1.57
C LYS A 156 36.12 16.55 0.06
N GLU A 157 36.48 15.65 -0.85
CA GLU A 157 36.64 16.09 -2.26
C GLU A 157 35.73 15.48 -3.35
N GLN A 158 34.82 14.55 -3.07
CA GLN A 158 33.96 13.93 -4.11
C GLN A 158 32.43 14.12 -3.91
N LYS A 159 32.03 15.21 -3.25
CA LYS A 159 30.77 15.22 -2.49
C LYS A 159 29.50 15.75 -3.16
N SER A 160 29.48 16.51 -4.26
CA SER A 160 28.21 17.19 -4.64
C SER A 160 27.12 16.28 -5.21
N GLU A 161 27.47 15.31 -6.05
CA GLU A 161 26.53 14.33 -6.62
C GLU A 161 26.21 13.21 -5.63
N TYR A 162 27.23 12.66 -4.95
CA TYR A 162 27.07 11.60 -3.95
C TYR A 162 26.24 12.07 -2.73
N LYS A 163 26.39 13.34 -2.32
CA LYS A 163 25.60 13.95 -1.22
C LYS A 163 24.15 14.18 -1.61
N ARG A 164 23.86 14.40 -2.90
CA ARG A 164 22.51 14.57 -3.45
C ARG A 164 21.79 13.23 -3.62
N GLU A 165 22.49 12.18 -4.01
CA GLU A 165 21.98 10.80 -4.00
C GLU A 165 21.76 10.31 -2.56
N GLY A 166 22.68 10.64 -1.63
CA GLY A 166 22.51 10.31 -0.21
C GLY A 166 21.27 10.92 0.42
N LEU A 167 21.01 12.22 0.23
CA LEU A 167 19.81 12.86 0.79
C LEU A 167 18.51 12.34 0.17
N LEU A 168 18.53 12.02 -1.13
CA LEU A 168 17.38 11.39 -1.78
C LEU A 168 17.11 9.99 -1.19
N ALA A 169 18.15 9.18 -1.01
CA ALA A 169 18.04 7.86 -0.40
C ALA A 169 17.44 7.93 1.02
N LEU A 170 17.91 8.88 1.84
CA LEU A 170 17.38 9.12 3.18
C LEU A 170 15.87 9.43 3.19
N ILE A 171 15.41 10.27 2.27
CA ILE A 171 13.98 10.62 2.18
C ILE A 171 13.17 9.42 1.67
N VAL A 172 13.73 8.66 0.71
CA VAL A 172 13.10 7.43 0.19
C VAL A 172 12.91 6.41 1.32
N ASP A 173 13.92 6.19 2.16
CA ASP A 173 13.85 5.24 3.27
C ASP A 173 12.84 5.68 4.35
N ALA A 174 12.81 6.98 4.67
CA ALA A 174 11.82 7.53 5.58
C ALA A 174 10.39 7.36 5.04
N ASN A 175 10.17 7.63 3.75
CA ASN A 175 8.88 7.45 3.10
C ASN A 175 8.47 5.97 3.05
N ASN A 176 9.39 5.05 2.77
CA ASN A 176 9.13 3.60 2.82
C ASN A 176 8.68 3.17 4.23
N SER A 177 9.34 3.67 5.25
CA SER A 177 8.99 3.40 6.66
C SER A 177 7.61 3.94 7.02
N PHE A 178 7.30 5.20 6.65
CA PHE A 178 5.99 5.80 6.87
C PHE A 178 4.87 5.04 6.17
N MET A 179 5.08 4.68 4.91
CA MET A 179 4.12 3.90 4.16
C MET A 179 3.80 2.58 4.88
N ALA A 180 4.80 1.82 5.33
CA ALA A 180 4.58 0.56 6.04
C ALA A 180 3.65 0.71 7.26
N ILE A 181 3.73 1.84 7.95
CA ILE A 181 2.86 2.19 9.07
C ILE A 181 1.43 2.46 8.58
N PHE A 182 1.26 3.25 7.52
CA PHE A 182 -0.07 3.57 7.00
C PHE A 182 -0.79 2.36 6.42
N ILE A 183 -0.08 1.43 5.77
CA ILE A 183 -0.73 0.20 5.32
C ILE A 183 -1.16 -0.68 6.50
N ALA A 184 -0.43 -0.68 7.62
CA ALA A 184 -0.85 -1.38 8.83
C ALA A 184 -2.08 -0.69 9.48
N GLN A 185 -2.09 0.65 9.54
CA GLN A 185 -3.23 1.42 10.05
C GLN A 185 -4.48 1.27 9.18
N SER A 186 -4.30 1.03 7.88
CA SER A 186 -5.38 0.85 6.92
C SER A 186 -6.41 -0.19 7.34
N PHE A 187 -6.02 -1.20 8.11
CA PHE A 187 -6.91 -2.27 8.56
C PHE A 187 -7.94 -1.77 9.57
N THR A 188 -7.61 -0.73 10.34
CA THR A 188 -8.51 -0.15 11.35
C THR A 188 -9.54 0.81 10.76
N ALA A 189 -9.28 1.32 9.56
CA ALA A 189 -10.14 2.29 8.88
C ALA A 189 -11.18 1.64 7.97
N VAL A 190 -11.19 0.31 7.78
CA VAL A 190 -12.19 -0.33 6.91
C VAL A 190 -13.58 -0.10 7.52
N ASN A 191 -14.34 0.83 6.92
CA ASN A 191 -15.66 1.18 7.41
C ASN A 191 -16.55 -0.07 7.53
N LEU A 192 -17.11 -0.23 8.74
CA LEU A 192 -17.83 -1.42 9.12
C LEU A 192 -19.30 -1.37 8.70
N ASP A 193 -19.80 -0.17 8.40
CA ASP A 193 -21.20 0.12 8.16
C ASP A 193 -21.38 0.47 6.69
N LEU A 194 -21.65 -0.56 5.88
CA LEU A 194 -22.11 -0.35 4.51
C LEU A 194 -23.57 0.09 4.56
N PRO A 195 -23.89 1.32 4.17
CA PRO A 195 -25.27 1.79 4.17
C PRO A 195 -26.10 0.92 3.20
N TYR A 196 -27.40 0.77 3.50
CA TYR A 196 -28.39 0.06 2.66
C TYR A 196 -28.30 -1.49 2.63
N TYR A 197 -27.55 -2.10 3.55
CA TYR A 197 -27.56 -3.56 3.75
C TYR A 197 -28.07 -3.94 5.14
N GLU A 198 -29.31 -4.44 5.19
CA GLU A 198 -29.91 -5.00 6.41
C GLU A 198 -29.27 -6.34 6.83
N ASN A 199 -28.65 -7.06 5.88
CA ASN A 199 -28.00 -8.35 6.13
C ASN A 199 -26.50 -8.20 6.39
N TRP A 200 -26.04 -8.71 7.54
CA TRP A 200 -24.64 -8.68 7.99
C TRP A 200 -23.64 -9.41 7.08
N ILE A 201 -24.13 -10.33 6.22
CA ILE A 201 -23.27 -11.16 5.35
C ILE A 201 -22.50 -10.32 4.34
N MET A 202 -23.17 -9.36 3.69
CA MET A 202 -22.54 -8.59 2.61
C MET A 202 -21.43 -7.65 3.12
N PRO A 203 -21.63 -6.94 4.25
CA PRO A 203 -20.56 -6.22 4.92
C PRO A 203 -19.37 -7.10 5.32
N VAL A 204 -19.61 -8.33 5.76
CA VAL A 204 -18.52 -9.26 6.11
C VAL A 204 -17.74 -9.70 4.87
N ILE A 205 -18.42 -10.03 3.77
CA ILE A 205 -17.76 -10.39 2.50
C ILE A 205 -16.90 -9.24 2.00
N TYR A 206 -17.43 -8.01 2.02
CA TYR A 206 -16.68 -6.81 1.67
C TYR A 206 -15.43 -6.66 2.53
N LYS A 207 -15.55 -6.75 3.87
CA LYS A 207 -14.41 -6.65 4.80
C LYS A 207 -13.34 -7.68 4.50
N CYS A 208 -13.72 -8.94 4.34
CA CYS A 208 -12.77 -10.01 4.01
C CYS A 208 -12.03 -9.73 2.70
N ALA A 209 -12.73 -9.26 1.67
CA ALA A 209 -12.12 -8.92 0.39
C ALA A 209 -11.18 -7.70 0.51
N THR A 210 -11.61 -6.64 1.20
CA THR A 210 -10.80 -5.44 1.44
C THR A 210 -9.55 -5.76 2.27
N TYR A 211 -9.65 -6.62 3.29
CA TYR A 211 -8.48 -7.13 4.01
C TYR A 211 -7.54 -7.91 3.11
N SER A 212 -8.09 -8.78 2.26
CA SER A 212 -7.30 -9.57 1.32
C SER A 212 -6.49 -8.68 0.35
N LEU A 213 -7.10 -7.59 -0.14
CA LEU A 213 -6.41 -6.57 -0.95
C LEU A 213 -5.28 -5.89 -0.17
N LYS A 214 -5.54 -5.45 1.06
CA LYS A 214 -4.54 -4.77 1.90
C LYS A 214 -3.38 -5.71 2.26
N PHE A 215 -3.66 -6.98 2.55
CA PHE A 215 -2.64 -8.00 2.79
C PHE A 215 -1.74 -8.19 1.57
N TYR A 216 -2.32 -8.22 0.36
CA TYR A 216 -1.54 -8.30 -0.87
C TYR A 216 -0.52 -7.14 -0.99
N LEU A 217 -0.93 -5.91 -0.66
CA LEU A 217 -0.04 -4.74 -0.66
C LEU A 217 1.08 -4.85 0.37
N ILE A 218 0.77 -5.32 1.59
CA ILE A 218 1.79 -5.57 2.63
C ILE A 218 2.79 -6.60 2.13
N TYR A 219 2.35 -7.71 1.55
CA TYR A 219 3.26 -8.74 1.11
C TYR A 219 4.16 -8.29 -0.05
N CYS A 220 3.68 -7.42 -0.94
CA CYS A 220 4.53 -6.79 -1.96
C CYS A 220 5.62 -5.92 -1.31
N PHE A 221 5.29 -5.16 -0.27
CA PHE A 221 6.27 -4.40 0.51
C PHE A 221 7.27 -5.33 1.23
N VAL A 222 6.80 -6.39 1.89
CA VAL A 222 7.68 -7.36 2.56
C VAL A 222 8.63 -8.03 1.57
N LEU A 223 8.14 -8.38 0.39
CA LEU A 223 8.99 -8.94 -0.67
C LEU A 223 10.01 -7.91 -1.17
N TYR A 224 9.63 -6.65 -1.29
CA TYR A 224 10.56 -5.56 -1.61
C TYR A 224 11.67 -5.44 -0.55
N GLU A 225 11.31 -5.34 0.73
CA GLU A 225 12.28 -5.24 1.83
C GLU A 225 13.23 -6.44 1.87
N ILE A 226 12.71 -7.66 1.77
CA ILE A 226 13.55 -8.86 1.78
C ILE A 226 14.50 -8.86 0.57
N VAL A 227 13.99 -8.63 -0.64
CA VAL A 227 14.77 -8.87 -1.86
C VAL A 227 15.70 -7.70 -2.21
N VAL A 228 15.16 -6.48 -2.17
CA VAL A 228 15.84 -5.27 -2.64
C VAL A 228 16.69 -4.67 -1.53
N VAL A 229 16.19 -4.63 -0.29
CA VAL A 229 16.90 -3.98 0.83
C VAL A 229 17.83 -4.95 1.55
N ILE A 230 17.34 -6.11 2.00
CA ILE A 230 18.14 -7.06 2.80
C ILE A 230 19.14 -7.84 1.93
N TYR A 231 18.70 -8.33 0.76
CA TYR A 231 19.52 -9.15 -0.13
C TYR A 231 20.17 -8.36 -1.29
N ASP A 232 19.91 -7.05 -1.40
CA ASP A 232 20.56 -6.13 -2.36
C ASP A 232 20.41 -6.55 -3.83
N ILE A 233 19.24 -7.09 -4.22
CA ILE A 233 18.95 -7.55 -5.58
C ILE A 233 18.09 -6.52 -6.33
N HIS A 234 18.71 -5.75 -7.23
CA HIS A 234 18.07 -4.61 -7.91
C HIS A 234 17.55 -4.87 -9.32
N ASP A 235 18.05 -5.91 -10.00
CA ASP A 235 17.83 -6.14 -11.44
C ASP A 235 16.74 -7.17 -11.79
N ILE A 236 15.82 -7.44 -10.85
CA ILE A 236 14.71 -8.35 -11.10
C ILE A 236 13.46 -7.58 -11.57
N ARG A 237 12.75 -8.16 -12.55
CA ARG A 237 11.49 -7.59 -13.07
C ARG A 237 10.26 -8.12 -12.36
N SER A 238 10.40 -9.27 -11.72
CA SER A 238 9.34 -9.97 -10.99
C SER A 238 9.96 -10.87 -9.94
N TYR A 239 9.35 -10.95 -8.75
CA TYR A 239 9.78 -11.83 -7.67
C TYR A 239 9.84 -13.31 -8.05
N ARG A 240 9.10 -13.72 -9.10
CA ARG A 240 9.15 -15.08 -9.68
C ARG A 240 10.51 -15.48 -10.20
N GLU A 241 11.32 -14.53 -10.66
CA GLU A 241 12.64 -14.80 -11.22
C GLU A 241 13.56 -15.44 -10.17
N LEU A 242 13.24 -15.29 -8.89
CA LEU A 242 13.99 -15.88 -7.77
C LEU A 242 13.69 -17.36 -7.53
N TYR A 243 12.55 -17.88 -8.00
CA TYR A 243 12.13 -19.27 -7.71
C TYR A 243 11.65 -20.06 -8.93
N GLN A 244 11.40 -19.41 -10.08
CA GLN A 244 11.12 -20.10 -11.34
C GLN A 244 12.42 -20.16 -12.17
N PRO A 245 12.79 -21.34 -12.70
CA PRO A 245 13.94 -21.44 -13.59
C PRO A 245 13.71 -20.58 -14.84
N VAL A 246 14.73 -19.84 -15.27
CA VAL A 246 14.71 -19.06 -16.51
C VAL A 246 14.60 -20.03 -17.68
N GLN A 247 13.39 -20.18 -18.23
CA GLN A 247 13.16 -21.02 -19.40
C GLN A 247 13.57 -20.22 -20.66
N LEU A 248 14.70 -20.58 -21.26
CA LEU A 248 15.15 -20.07 -22.56
C LEU A 248 14.27 -20.68 -23.66
N GLY A 249 13.15 -20.04 -23.98
CA GLY A 249 12.22 -20.45 -25.04
C GLY A 249 10.93 -19.63 -25.05
N THR A 250 10.14 -19.71 -26.14
CA THR A 250 8.81 -19.09 -26.21
C THR A 250 7.88 -19.71 -25.17
N ARG A 251 7.66 -18.99 -24.06
CA ARG A 251 6.73 -19.38 -22.99
C ARG A 251 5.32 -19.51 -23.56
N LYS A 252 4.73 -20.71 -23.53
CA LYS A 252 3.28 -20.85 -23.76
C LYS A 252 2.56 -20.03 -22.70
N ARG A 253 1.73 -19.08 -23.12
CA ARG A 253 0.86 -18.31 -22.21
C ARG A 253 -0.06 -19.28 -21.48
N THR A 254 0.13 -19.41 -20.17
CA THR A 254 -0.76 -20.17 -19.30
C THR A 254 -1.80 -19.23 -18.71
N TRP A 255 -2.95 -19.77 -18.31
CA TRP A 255 -3.98 -19.03 -17.58
C TRP A 255 -3.42 -18.29 -16.35
N GLY A 256 -2.51 -18.94 -15.61
CA GLY A 256 -1.79 -18.29 -14.51
C GLY A 256 -1.07 -17.02 -14.97
N SER A 257 -0.23 -17.11 -16.02
CA SER A 257 0.50 -15.94 -16.52
C SER A 257 -0.41 -14.79 -16.98
N LEU A 258 -1.60 -15.09 -17.49
CA LEU A 258 -2.58 -14.06 -17.85
C LEU A 258 -3.20 -13.39 -16.61
N CYS A 259 -3.61 -14.18 -15.61
CA CYS A 259 -4.10 -13.64 -14.34
C CYS A 259 -3.04 -12.74 -13.69
N ASP A 260 -1.78 -13.14 -13.76
CA ASP A 260 -0.68 -12.39 -13.18
C ASP A 260 -0.40 -11.07 -13.89
N GLU A 261 -0.44 -11.06 -15.21
CA GLU A 261 -0.39 -9.83 -16.02
C GLU A 261 -1.61 -8.93 -15.75
N ALA A 262 -2.79 -9.51 -15.50
CA ALA A 262 -4.03 -8.79 -15.25
C ALA A 262 -4.14 -8.22 -13.82
N THR A 263 -3.52 -8.88 -12.84
CA THR A 263 -3.59 -8.57 -11.40
C THR A 263 -3.41 -7.08 -11.09
N PRO A 264 -2.32 -6.39 -11.54
CA PRO A 264 -2.15 -4.97 -11.23
C PRO A 264 -3.32 -4.13 -11.76
N TYR A 265 -3.85 -4.42 -12.95
CA TYR A 265 -4.97 -3.66 -13.51
C TYR A 265 -6.24 -3.82 -12.68
N PHE A 266 -6.54 -5.04 -12.22
CA PHE A 266 -7.68 -5.29 -11.34
C PHE A 266 -7.53 -4.53 -10.02
N LEU A 267 -6.35 -4.59 -9.40
CA LEU A 267 -6.07 -3.86 -8.16
C LEU A 267 -6.21 -2.35 -8.34
N TYR A 268 -5.54 -1.78 -9.36
CA TYR A 268 -5.65 -0.35 -9.67
C TYR A 268 -7.10 0.06 -9.93
N SER A 269 -7.83 -0.71 -10.75
CA SER A 269 -9.22 -0.39 -11.07
C SER A 269 -10.12 -0.41 -9.84
N ALA A 270 -9.99 -1.41 -8.97
CA ALA A 270 -10.81 -1.53 -7.77
C ALA A 270 -10.49 -0.44 -6.75
N THR A 271 -9.22 -0.11 -6.54
CA THR A 271 -8.82 0.98 -5.63
C THR A 271 -9.20 2.36 -6.15
N VAL A 272 -9.05 2.62 -7.45
CA VAL A 272 -9.51 3.89 -8.07
C VAL A 272 -11.03 3.99 -7.98
N PHE A 273 -11.76 2.90 -8.24
CA PHE A 273 -13.21 2.87 -8.08
C PHE A 273 -13.64 3.15 -6.64
N ALA A 274 -12.98 2.54 -5.65
CA ALA A 274 -13.22 2.82 -4.24
C ALA A 274 -12.92 4.28 -3.87
N LEU A 275 -11.80 4.84 -4.34
CA LEU A 275 -11.45 6.24 -4.12
C LEU A 275 -12.50 7.21 -4.69
N ILE A 276 -12.99 6.94 -5.91
CA ILE A 276 -14.05 7.74 -6.54
C ILE A 276 -15.35 7.60 -5.74
N PHE A 277 -15.68 6.38 -5.31
CA PHE A 277 -16.85 6.13 -4.47
C PHE A 277 -16.79 6.96 -3.19
N ASP A 278 -15.69 6.91 -2.44
CA ASP A 278 -15.53 7.68 -1.20
C ASP A 278 -15.63 9.18 -1.45
N ALA A 279 -15.00 9.69 -2.52
CA ALA A 279 -15.05 11.10 -2.88
C ALA A 279 -16.48 11.58 -3.22
N VAL A 280 -17.24 10.76 -3.95
CA VAL A 280 -18.65 11.05 -4.28
C VAL A 280 -19.49 11.04 -3.00
N MET A 281 -19.29 10.07 -2.11
CA MET A 281 -20.01 9.99 -0.84
C MET A 281 -19.72 11.20 0.06
N MET A 282 -18.45 11.61 0.19
CA MET A 282 -18.08 12.84 0.90
C MET A 282 -18.72 14.09 0.30
N TRP A 283 -18.75 14.21 -1.03
CA TRP A 283 -19.36 15.36 -1.71
C TRP A 283 -20.87 15.42 -1.44
N LEU A 284 -21.55 14.28 -1.48
CA LEU A 284 -22.98 14.18 -1.18
C LEU A 284 -23.26 14.59 0.26
N GLU A 285 -22.51 14.06 1.22
CA GLU A 285 -22.62 14.42 2.64
C GLU A 285 -22.46 15.93 2.86
N PHE A 286 -21.42 16.54 2.30
CA PHE A 286 -21.20 17.99 2.37
C PHE A 286 -22.35 18.79 1.76
N SER A 287 -22.87 18.33 0.61
CA SER A 287 -23.97 19.02 -0.08
C SER A 287 -25.26 18.98 0.74
N PHE A 288 -25.57 17.88 1.42
CA PHE A 288 -26.77 17.73 2.25
C PHE A 288 -26.68 18.48 3.59
N GLN A 289 -25.49 18.65 4.17
CA GLN A 289 -25.32 19.42 5.41
C GLN A 289 -25.50 20.93 5.20
N HIS A 290 -25.38 21.42 3.97
CA HIS A 290 -25.43 22.85 3.62
C HIS A 290 -26.65 23.24 2.76
N LEU A 291 -27.66 22.36 2.66
CA LEU A 291 -28.95 22.57 2.01
C LEU A 291 -30.07 22.71 3.06
#